data_AF-A0A0C7N2R3-F1
#
_entry.id   AF-A0A0C7N2R3-F1
#
_cell.length_a   1.000
_cell.length_b   1.000
_cell.length_c   1.000
_cell.angle_alpha   90.00
_cell.angle_beta   90.00
_cell.angle_gamma   90.00
#
_symmetry.space_group_name_H-M   'P 1'
#
loop_
_entity.id
_entity.type
_entity.pdbx_description
1 polymer ?
#
loop_
_entity_poly.entity_id
_entity_poly.type
_entity_poly.pdbx_seq_one_letter_code
_entity_poly.pdbx_strand_id
1 'polypeptide(L)'
;MVDALDHQDIEALRSQISDLTAKLERLKNNENFQTLYAEQHASDFSQLPNDAIDEAPGSREEKSTFEGAHLLPDPAATRHKDVTSIERERSDTPHKKQELGFSAALGSQWLPNSREPTEHKLFDSDLEELISTNILNSPTKRTDEAQSLQKHQLGMDGLYRAFGISVFPVVDPSDLDRQEDGTVSIRRQMLGLRLEIYNELNAEFEPPYYVLFKQDSSASRWKLFKHTVPSYVGLEDLFERTGRCNPLSSLSEISTFGKKVYMALLYVSIKLQTLSRLEQEAKISNLQTDPACAMPSFQIPGVPTRFKLEIDSHDVVAYSCTPLVKQNWASILLGPLSALSERLNALVE
;
A
#
# COMPACT_ATOMS: atom_id res chain seq x y z
N MET A 1 1.26 2.19 58.77
CA MET A 1 -0.04 1.80 58.18
C MET A 1 -0.18 2.26 56.73
N VAL A 2 0.76 3.04 56.18
CA VAL A 2 0.78 3.42 54.76
C VAL A 2 1.49 2.35 53.91
N ASP A 3 2.60 1.80 54.41
CA ASP A 3 3.46 0.85 53.67
C ASP A 3 2.78 -0.48 53.27
N ALA A 4 1.64 -0.80 53.89
CA ALA A 4 0.89 -2.04 53.65
C ALA A 4 -0.01 -1.98 52.41
N LEU A 5 -0.49 -0.80 51.99
CA LEU A 5 -1.27 -0.67 50.75
C LEU A 5 -0.37 -0.81 49.52
N ASP A 6 0.74 -0.08 49.48
CA ASP A 6 1.69 -0.11 48.35
C ASP A 6 2.21 -1.54 48.08
N HIS A 7 2.45 -2.34 49.13
CA HIS A 7 2.87 -3.74 48.95
C HIS A 7 1.78 -4.60 48.30
N GLN A 8 0.51 -4.41 48.67
CA GLN A 8 -0.60 -5.16 48.11
C GLN A 8 -0.83 -4.84 46.62
N ASP A 9 -0.72 -3.56 46.24
CA ASP A 9 -0.86 -3.13 44.84
C ASP A 9 0.35 -3.58 43.98
N ILE A 10 1.57 -3.53 44.52
CA ILE A 10 2.77 -4.08 43.85
C ILE A 10 2.65 -5.59 43.64
N GLU A 11 2.10 -6.33 44.60
CA GLU A 11 1.90 -7.78 44.51
C GLU A 11 0.79 -8.15 43.50
N ALA A 12 -0.30 -7.38 43.47
CA ALA A 12 -1.36 -7.51 42.46
C ALA A 12 -0.82 -7.27 41.03
N LEU A 13 -0.02 -6.21 40.83
CA LEU A 13 0.62 -5.91 39.54
C LEU A 13 1.60 -7.01 39.10
N ARG A 14 2.38 -7.57 40.03
CA ARG A 14 3.28 -8.71 39.75
C ARG A 14 2.52 -9.96 39.32
N SER A 15 1.39 -10.26 39.97
CA SER A 15 0.51 -11.36 39.56
C SER A 15 -0.02 -11.15 38.14
N GLN A 16 -0.50 -9.93 37.84
CA GLN A 16 -1.05 -9.60 36.52
C GLN A 16 -0.01 -9.66 35.39
N ILE A 17 1.23 -9.24 35.66
CA ILE A 17 2.36 -9.39 34.73
C ILE A 17 2.69 -10.88 34.52
N SER A 18 2.70 -11.70 35.57
CA SER A 18 2.91 -13.14 35.48
C SER A 18 1.87 -13.82 34.59
N ASP A 19 0.58 -13.52 34.80
CA ASP A 19 -0.53 -14.06 33.99
C ASP A 19 -0.45 -13.63 32.52
N LEU A 20 -0.07 -12.37 32.26
CA LEU A 20 0.12 -11.87 30.89
C LEU A 20 1.31 -12.57 30.20
N THR A 21 2.44 -12.76 30.89
CA THR A 21 3.59 -13.48 30.34
C THR A 21 3.26 -14.95 30.09
N ALA A 22 2.54 -15.62 30.99
CA ALA A 22 2.06 -16.99 30.79
C ALA A 22 1.08 -17.09 29.60
N LYS A 23 0.25 -16.08 29.38
CA LYS A 23 -0.66 -16.00 28.22
C LYS A 23 0.09 -15.76 26.91
N LEU A 24 1.15 -14.95 26.93
CA LEU A 24 2.01 -14.68 25.78
C LEU A 24 2.78 -15.94 25.37
N GLU A 25 3.39 -16.65 26.32
CA GLU A 25 4.03 -17.94 26.05
C GLU A 25 3.03 -19.01 25.59
N ARG A 26 1.79 -19.05 26.10
CA ARG A 26 0.74 -19.94 25.54
C ARG A 26 0.37 -19.61 24.10
N LEU A 27 0.30 -18.33 23.73
CA LEU A 27 0.03 -17.92 22.34
C LEU A 27 1.20 -18.28 21.42
N LYS A 28 2.43 -17.94 21.82
CA LYS A 28 3.67 -18.25 21.10
C LYS A 28 3.90 -19.76 20.89
N ASN A 29 3.47 -20.61 21.83
CA ASN A 29 3.54 -22.07 21.69
C ASN A 29 2.33 -22.68 20.92
N ASN A 30 1.22 -21.96 20.77
CA ASN A 30 0.10 -22.37 19.90
C ASN A 30 0.29 -21.89 18.45
N GLU A 31 0.99 -20.76 18.26
CA GLU A 31 1.26 -20.18 16.95
C GLU A 31 2.50 -20.80 16.33
N ASN A 32 2.33 -22.04 15.86
CA ASN A 32 3.21 -22.66 14.89
C ASN A 32 3.00 -21.96 13.52
N PHE A 33 3.46 -20.71 13.43
CA PHE A 33 3.13 -19.75 12.37
C PHE A 33 3.56 -20.21 10.95
N GLN A 34 4.41 -21.22 10.85
CA GLN A 34 4.85 -21.82 9.59
C GLN A 34 3.92 -22.93 9.07
N THR A 35 3.18 -23.65 9.92
CA THR A 35 2.37 -24.81 9.45
C THR A 35 1.01 -24.41 8.88
N LEU A 36 0.44 -23.27 9.29
CA LEU A 36 -0.85 -22.78 8.78
C LEU A 36 -0.83 -22.42 7.28
N TYR A 37 0.32 -22.10 6.71
CA TYR A 37 0.48 -21.84 5.28
C TYR A 37 0.72 -23.12 4.46
N ALA A 38 1.33 -24.15 5.04
CA ALA A 38 1.64 -25.40 4.34
C ALA A 38 0.38 -26.24 4.05
N GLU A 39 -0.60 -26.26 4.97
CA GLU A 39 -1.81 -27.06 4.82
C GLU A 39 -2.88 -26.41 3.92
N GLN A 40 -2.88 -25.08 3.74
CA GLN A 40 -3.89 -24.38 2.94
C GLN A 40 -3.63 -24.34 1.43
N HIS A 41 -2.43 -24.70 0.97
CA HIS A 41 -2.10 -24.77 -0.47
C HIS A 41 -1.95 -26.20 -1.02
N ALA A 42 -1.92 -27.22 -0.16
CA ALA A 42 -1.86 -28.63 -0.60
C ALA A 42 -3.22 -29.20 -1.07
N SER A 43 -4.34 -28.58 -0.65
CA SER A 43 -5.69 -29.11 -0.87
C SER A 43 -6.40 -28.64 -2.15
N ASP A 44 -5.96 -27.53 -2.76
CA ASP A 44 -6.69 -26.87 -3.88
C ASP A 44 -6.21 -27.25 -5.29
N PHE A 45 -5.27 -28.19 -5.43
CA PHE A 45 -4.73 -28.63 -6.74
C PHE A 45 -4.86 -30.14 -7.01
N SER A 46 -5.63 -30.88 -6.20
CA SER A 46 -5.77 -32.35 -6.29
C SER A 46 -7.16 -32.84 -6.72
N GLN A 47 -7.90 -32.05 -7.51
CA GLN A 47 -9.13 -32.48 -8.19
C GLN A 47 -9.22 -32.02 -9.65
N LEU A 48 -8.41 -32.64 -10.51
CA LEU A 48 -8.75 -32.83 -11.93
C LEU A 48 -8.99 -34.33 -12.16
N PRO A 49 -10.02 -34.72 -12.93
CA PRO A 49 -10.36 -36.13 -13.13
C PRO A 49 -9.29 -36.83 -13.97
N ASN A 50 -8.85 -38.00 -13.50
CA ASN A 50 -7.67 -38.69 -14.00
C ASN A 50 -8.04 -39.86 -14.94
N ASP A 51 -9.05 -39.65 -15.79
CA ASP A 51 -9.60 -40.66 -16.71
C ASP A 51 -9.70 -40.13 -18.14
N ALA A 52 -9.37 -41.01 -19.09
CA ALA A 52 -9.29 -40.79 -20.54
C ALA A 52 -8.20 -39.81 -21.02
N ILE A 53 -7.02 -40.35 -21.33
CA ILE A 53 -6.51 -40.48 -22.71
C ILE A 53 -5.53 -41.66 -22.71
N ASP A 54 -5.99 -42.78 -23.27
CA ASP A 54 -5.15 -43.75 -23.96
C ASP A 54 -5.88 -44.08 -25.28
N GLU A 55 -5.18 -44.65 -26.26
CA GLU A 55 -5.60 -44.81 -27.68
C GLU A 55 -5.65 -43.54 -28.55
N ALA A 56 -4.53 -43.29 -29.24
CA ALA A 56 -4.58 -42.93 -30.65
C ALA A 56 -4.66 -44.25 -31.47
N PRO A 57 -5.38 -44.31 -32.60
CA PRO A 57 -4.79 -43.78 -33.86
C PRO A 57 -5.80 -43.29 -34.92
N GLY A 58 -5.30 -42.72 -36.02
CA GLY A 58 -6.00 -42.80 -37.32
C GLY A 58 -6.21 -41.48 -38.05
N SER A 59 -5.38 -41.25 -39.06
CA SER A 59 -5.52 -40.24 -40.11
C SER A 59 -6.89 -40.20 -40.79
N ARG A 60 -7.42 -38.99 -41.07
CA ARG A 60 -8.19 -38.74 -42.30
C ARG A 60 -8.06 -37.29 -42.76
N GLU A 61 -7.80 -37.12 -44.05
CA GLU A 61 -7.88 -35.84 -44.75
C GLU A 61 -9.36 -35.42 -44.89
N GLU A 62 -9.64 -34.11 -44.89
CA GLU A 62 -10.58 -33.56 -45.87
C GLU A 62 -10.39 -32.05 -46.07
N LYS A 63 -10.58 -31.60 -47.31
CA LYS A 63 -10.47 -30.20 -47.76
C LYS A 63 -11.87 -29.58 -47.82
N SER A 64 -11.99 -28.28 -47.57
CA SER A 64 -12.97 -27.49 -48.31
C SER A 64 -12.48 -26.06 -48.56
N THR A 65 -12.72 -25.58 -49.78
CA THR A 65 -12.33 -24.27 -50.31
C THR A 65 -13.59 -23.60 -50.85
N PHE A 66 -13.78 -22.31 -50.58
CA PHE A 66 -14.53 -21.30 -51.37
C PHE A 66 -14.36 -19.96 -50.61
N GLU A 67 -13.72 -18.89 -51.11
CA GLU A 67 -14.06 -18.02 -52.27
C GLU A 67 -15.51 -17.52 -52.23
N GLY A 68 -15.85 -16.24 -52.37
CA GLY A 68 -15.12 -14.96 -52.41
C GLY A 68 -16.14 -13.85 -52.06
N ALA A 69 -15.97 -12.54 -52.21
CA ALA A 69 -14.88 -11.63 -52.55
C ALA A 69 -15.48 -10.20 -52.55
N HIS A 70 -14.61 -9.17 -52.69
CA HIS A 70 -14.95 -7.78 -53.06
C HIS A 70 -15.65 -6.92 -51.97
N LEU A 71 -15.50 -5.59 -51.92
CA LEU A 71 -14.67 -4.63 -52.69
C LEU A 71 -14.33 -3.36 -51.86
N LEU A 72 -13.15 -2.77 -52.10
CA LEU A 72 -12.83 -1.34 -51.88
C LEU A 72 -12.87 -0.62 -53.23
N PRO A 73 -12.96 0.72 -53.29
CA PRO A 73 -11.72 1.42 -53.61
C PRO A 73 -11.54 2.79 -52.93
N ASP A 74 -10.27 3.13 -52.70
CA ASP A 74 -9.74 4.48 -52.50
C ASP A 74 -9.04 4.91 -53.80
N PRO A 75 -8.99 6.21 -54.17
CA PRO A 75 -7.70 6.76 -54.61
C PRO A 75 -7.44 8.27 -54.33
N ALA A 76 -6.46 8.55 -53.49
CA ALA A 76 -5.18 9.22 -53.78
C ALA A 76 -5.03 10.57 -54.55
N ALA A 77 -4.03 11.35 -54.09
CA ALA A 77 -3.27 12.47 -54.72
C ALA A 77 -3.98 13.85 -54.79
N THR A 78 -3.35 15.01 -54.53
CA THR A 78 -2.02 15.54 -54.98
C THR A 78 -1.58 16.69 -54.02
N ARG A 79 -0.42 16.72 -53.33
CA ARG A 79 1.01 16.99 -53.70
C ARG A 79 1.44 18.50 -53.81
N HIS A 80 2.52 18.87 -53.10
CA HIS A 80 3.37 20.10 -53.21
C HIS A 80 2.82 21.44 -52.62
N LYS A 81 3.61 22.42 -52.09
CA LYS A 81 5.08 22.67 -52.10
C LYS A 81 5.57 23.70 -51.02
N ASP A 82 6.80 23.51 -50.53
CA ASP A 82 7.92 24.47 -50.23
C ASP A 82 7.83 25.83 -49.46
N VAL A 83 8.71 25.94 -48.44
CA VAL A 83 9.73 27.01 -48.18
C VAL A 83 9.31 28.43 -47.72
N THR A 84 9.74 28.89 -46.51
CA THR A 84 10.91 29.78 -46.22
C THR A 84 10.92 30.28 -44.75
N SER A 85 12.11 30.61 -44.22
CA SER A 85 12.31 31.33 -42.93
C SER A 85 12.77 32.78 -43.17
N ILE A 86 12.33 33.77 -42.37
CA ILE A 86 12.96 35.09 -42.23
C ILE A 86 12.96 35.54 -40.75
N GLU A 87 13.99 36.28 -40.34
CA GLU A 87 14.30 36.67 -38.97
C GLU A 87 13.68 38.00 -38.48
N ARG A 88 13.73 38.19 -37.15
CA ARG A 88 14.03 39.44 -36.38
C ARG A 88 13.30 40.75 -36.68
N GLU A 89 12.78 41.37 -35.61
CA GLU A 89 13.29 42.69 -35.18
C GLU A 89 13.13 42.92 -33.65
N ARG A 90 13.87 43.89 -33.10
CA ARG A 90 13.92 44.25 -31.66
C ARG A 90 13.28 45.62 -31.41
N SER A 91 12.78 45.86 -30.20
CA SER A 91 12.74 47.22 -29.61
C SER A 91 12.60 47.15 -28.07
N ASP A 92 13.03 48.21 -27.39
CA ASP A 92 13.51 48.18 -26.00
C ASP A 92 12.62 48.92 -24.97
N THR A 93 12.49 48.31 -23.78
CA THR A 93 12.32 48.98 -22.44
C THR A 93 11.02 49.77 -22.13
N PRO A 94 10.78 50.22 -20.87
CA PRO A 94 10.77 49.42 -19.63
C PRO A 94 9.58 49.74 -18.70
N HIS A 95 8.81 48.74 -18.24
CA HIS A 95 7.79 48.96 -17.20
C HIS A 95 7.81 47.96 -16.03
N LYS A 96 7.68 48.52 -14.83
CA LYS A 96 7.64 47.91 -13.49
C LYS A 96 6.96 46.53 -13.46
N LYS A 97 7.67 45.51 -12.97
CA LYS A 97 7.02 44.34 -12.38
C LYS A 97 6.42 44.73 -11.03
N GLN A 98 5.10 44.64 -10.94
CA GLN A 98 4.36 44.71 -9.70
C GLN A 98 4.10 43.26 -9.26
N GLU A 99 4.81 42.79 -8.24
CA GLU A 99 4.56 41.46 -7.67
C GLU A 99 3.23 41.47 -6.92
N LEU A 100 2.20 40.91 -7.55
CA LEU A 100 0.93 40.57 -6.91
C LEU A 100 0.97 39.09 -6.54
N GLY A 101 1.11 38.83 -5.25
CA GLY A 101 1.23 37.47 -4.71
C GLY A 101 -0.02 36.63 -4.96
N PHE A 102 0.16 35.47 -5.59
CA PHE A 102 -0.88 34.47 -5.82
C PHE A 102 -0.46 33.11 -5.22
N SER A 103 -0.32 33.06 -3.89
CA SER A 103 -0.07 31.80 -3.15
C SER A 103 -0.59 31.80 -1.70
N ALA A 104 -1.54 32.68 -1.36
CA ALA A 104 -2.04 32.82 0.02
C ALA A 104 -3.55 33.11 0.09
N ALA A 105 -4.38 32.30 -0.59
CA ALA A 105 -5.85 32.48 -0.60
C ALA A 105 -6.65 31.19 -0.84
N LEU A 106 -6.29 30.07 -0.20
CA LEU A 106 -7.12 28.84 -0.18
C LEU A 106 -6.70 27.92 0.98
N GLY A 107 -7.02 28.33 2.22
CA GLY A 107 -6.56 27.65 3.45
C GLY A 107 -7.39 27.91 4.71
N SER A 108 -8.64 28.37 4.57
CA SER A 108 -9.56 28.66 5.68
C SER A 108 -11.00 28.37 5.25
N GLN A 109 -11.83 27.85 6.17
CA GLN A 109 -13.14 27.21 5.91
C GLN A 109 -13.01 25.93 5.05
N TRP A 110 -13.49 24.76 5.46
CA TRP A 110 -14.63 24.45 6.32
C TRP A 110 -14.32 23.32 7.32
N LEU A 111 -14.50 23.60 8.61
CA LEU A 111 -14.68 22.59 9.67
C LEU A 111 -15.97 22.96 10.43
N PRO A 112 -16.89 22.02 10.71
CA PRO A 112 -18.05 22.31 11.53
C PRO A 112 -17.63 22.50 13.00
N ASN A 113 -17.67 23.75 13.46
CA ASN A 113 -17.48 24.10 14.88
C ASN A 113 -18.70 23.64 15.70
N SER A 114 -18.71 22.38 16.11
CA SER A 114 -19.61 21.88 17.17
C SER A 114 -19.01 20.67 17.91
N ARG A 115 -18.05 20.96 18.79
CA ARG A 115 -17.78 20.15 19.98
C ARG A 115 -17.72 21.11 21.16
N GLU A 116 -18.59 20.91 22.14
CA GLU A 116 -18.49 21.63 23.41
C GLU A 116 -17.16 21.25 24.09
N PRO A 117 -16.45 22.19 24.74
CA PRO A 117 -15.19 21.87 25.42
C PRO A 117 -15.45 20.90 26.57
N THR A 118 -14.79 19.74 26.56
CA THR A 118 -14.84 18.80 27.69
C THR A 118 -14.05 19.38 28.87
N GLU A 119 -14.73 19.93 29.86
CA GLU A 119 -14.11 20.43 31.09
C GLU A 119 -13.56 19.26 31.94
N HIS A 120 -12.24 19.18 32.07
CA HIS A 120 -11.58 18.24 32.97
C HIS A 120 -11.42 18.84 34.37
N LYS A 121 -12.31 18.46 35.29
CA LYS A 121 -12.24 18.84 36.72
C LYS A 121 -11.11 18.10 37.46
N LEU A 122 -9.87 18.57 37.27
CA LEU A 122 -8.66 17.98 37.88
C LEU A 122 -7.77 18.98 38.64
N PHE A 123 -8.20 20.24 38.78
CA PHE A 123 -7.48 21.26 39.53
C PHE A 123 -8.42 21.93 40.55
N ASP A 124 -7.91 22.22 41.74
CA ASP A 124 -8.64 22.98 42.75
C ASP A 124 -8.95 24.39 42.24
N SER A 125 -10.17 24.86 42.50
CA SER A 125 -10.66 26.19 42.09
C SER A 125 -9.82 27.35 42.67
N ASP A 126 -9.07 27.10 43.75
CA ASP A 126 -8.18 28.08 44.39
C ASP A 126 -6.88 28.32 43.56
N LEU A 127 -6.54 27.41 42.65
CA LEU A 127 -5.44 27.56 41.68
C LEU A 127 -5.89 28.23 40.37
N GLU A 128 -7.18 28.17 40.06
CA GLU A 128 -7.76 28.73 38.83
C GLU A 128 -7.62 30.25 38.78
N GLU A 129 -7.81 30.94 39.92
CA GLU A 129 -7.65 32.39 40.01
C GLU A 129 -6.18 32.84 39.85
N LEU A 130 -5.21 32.03 40.29
CA LEU A 130 -3.78 32.33 40.14
C LEU A 130 -3.31 32.22 38.67
N ILE A 131 -3.80 31.21 37.95
CA ILE A 131 -3.48 30.97 36.53
C ILE A 131 -4.21 31.97 35.61
N SER A 132 -5.40 32.42 36.02
CA SER A 132 -6.27 33.31 35.22
C SER A 132 -5.86 34.79 35.24
N THR A 133 -4.81 35.18 35.97
CA THR A 133 -4.36 36.59 36.04
C THR A 133 -3.60 37.07 34.80
N ASN A 134 -4.37 37.47 33.78
CA ASN A 134 -4.06 38.60 32.87
C ASN A 134 -2.81 38.55 31.95
N ILE A 135 -2.11 37.41 31.78
CA ILE A 135 -0.92 37.31 30.89
C ILE A 135 -1.25 36.74 29.48
N LEU A 136 -2.46 36.20 29.27
CA LEU A 136 -2.87 35.43 28.07
C LEU A 136 -3.83 36.17 27.10
N ASN A 137 -4.06 37.47 27.28
CA ASN A 137 -4.99 38.25 26.46
C ASN A 137 -4.32 39.09 25.35
N SER A 138 -3.18 38.66 24.81
CA SER A 138 -2.65 39.21 23.55
C SER A 138 -3.00 38.32 22.35
N PRO A 139 -3.56 38.88 21.24
CA PRO A 139 -3.91 38.09 20.06
C PRO A 139 -2.75 37.27 19.48
N THR A 140 -1.53 37.82 19.57
CA THR A 140 -0.29 37.23 19.04
C THR A 140 0.10 35.92 19.71
N LYS A 141 -0.16 35.75 21.02
CA LYS A 141 0.17 34.49 21.73
C LYS A 141 -0.79 33.35 21.37
N ARG A 142 -2.06 33.66 21.11
CA ARG A 142 -3.05 32.66 20.66
C ARG A 142 -2.68 32.05 19.30
N THR A 143 -2.06 32.83 18.41
CA THR A 143 -1.50 32.29 17.16
C THR A 143 -0.30 31.37 17.39
N ASP A 144 0.60 31.68 18.33
CA ASP A 144 1.77 30.84 18.60
C ASP A 144 1.40 29.51 19.29
N GLU A 145 0.44 29.54 20.22
CA GLU A 145 -0.10 28.34 20.88
C GLU A 145 -0.94 27.48 19.91
N ALA A 146 -1.78 28.09 19.07
CA ALA A 146 -2.50 27.34 18.04
C ALA A 146 -1.55 26.72 17.00
N GLN A 147 -0.49 27.42 16.60
CA GLN A 147 0.54 26.89 15.70
C GLN A 147 1.39 25.80 16.35
N SER A 148 1.69 25.88 17.65
CA SER A 148 2.45 24.84 18.35
C SER A 148 1.61 23.57 18.52
N LEU A 149 0.33 23.71 18.86
CA LEU A 149 -0.64 22.60 18.88
C LEU A 149 -0.82 21.98 17.48
N GLN A 150 -0.93 22.79 16.42
CA GLN A 150 -1.03 22.30 15.04
C GLN A 150 0.25 21.55 14.62
N LYS A 151 1.44 22.07 14.95
CA LYS A 151 2.72 21.38 14.71
C LYS A 151 2.81 20.07 15.49
N HIS A 152 2.33 20.03 16.73
CA HIS A 152 2.29 18.82 17.54
C HIS A 152 1.34 17.77 16.95
N GLN A 153 0.15 18.18 16.49
CA GLN A 153 -0.81 17.31 15.80
C GLN A 153 -0.22 16.74 14.51
N LEU A 154 0.38 17.58 13.65
CA LEU A 154 1.06 17.14 12.43
C LEU A 154 2.23 16.18 12.71
N GLY A 155 2.98 16.39 13.80
CA GLY A 155 4.04 15.48 14.25
C GLY A 155 3.50 14.12 14.70
N MET A 156 2.36 14.10 15.41
CA MET A 156 1.69 12.86 15.80
C MET A 156 1.09 12.13 14.60
N ASP A 157 0.46 12.82 13.66
CA ASP A 157 -0.04 12.21 12.41
C ASP A 157 1.09 11.58 11.59
N GLY A 158 2.26 12.24 11.54
CA GLY A 158 3.48 11.68 10.93
C GLY A 158 3.94 10.40 11.63
N LEU A 159 3.97 10.39 12.97
CA LEU A 159 4.33 9.21 13.77
C LEU A 159 3.33 8.06 13.57
N TYR A 160 2.02 8.33 13.58
CA TYR A 160 1.01 7.29 13.33
C TYR A 160 1.06 6.73 11.91
N ARG A 161 1.43 7.55 10.92
CA ARG A 161 1.63 7.09 9.54
C ARG A 161 2.91 6.27 9.36
N ALA A 162 3.94 6.46 10.18
CA ALA A 162 5.16 5.66 10.14
C ALA A 162 4.94 4.16 10.45
N PHE A 163 3.81 3.77 11.05
CA PHE A 163 3.39 2.36 11.18
C PHE A 163 2.92 1.72 9.86
N GLY A 164 2.85 2.47 8.75
CA GLY A 164 2.53 1.97 7.42
C GLY A 164 1.05 1.68 7.15
N ILE A 165 0.22 1.55 8.19
CA ILE A 165 -1.24 1.39 8.06
C ILE A 165 -1.94 2.46 8.91
N SER A 166 -2.67 3.35 8.26
CA SER A 166 -3.46 4.40 8.94
C SER A 166 -4.88 4.50 8.40
N VAL A 167 -5.81 4.89 9.27
CA VAL A 167 -7.23 5.08 8.94
C VAL A 167 -7.56 6.56 9.10
N PHE A 168 -8.27 7.14 8.13
CA PHE A 168 -8.59 8.55 8.10
C PHE A 168 -10.08 8.79 7.73
N PRO A 169 -10.72 9.84 8.29
CA PRO A 169 -12.08 10.18 7.93
C PRO A 169 -12.15 10.71 6.49
N VAL A 170 -13.18 10.32 5.76
CA VAL A 170 -13.49 10.80 4.41
C VAL A 170 -14.97 11.11 4.34
N VAL A 171 -15.37 12.07 3.50
CA VAL A 171 -16.78 12.38 3.25
C VAL A 171 -16.99 12.47 1.75
N ASP A 172 -18.03 11.83 1.22
CA ASP A 172 -18.47 12.05 -0.16
C ASP A 172 -19.22 13.39 -0.21
N PRO A 173 -18.79 14.37 -1.03
CA PRO A 173 -19.55 15.61 -1.23
C PRO A 173 -20.99 15.37 -1.69
N SER A 174 -21.26 14.23 -2.34
CA SER A 174 -22.58 13.81 -2.83
C SER A 174 -23.52 13.31 -1.72
N ASP A 175 -23.01 13.07 -0.50
CA ASP A 175 -23.77 12.61 0.66
C ASP A 175 -23.89 13.70 1.75
N LEU A 176 -23.64 14.97 1.40
CA LEU A 176 -23.85 16.12 2.26
C LEU A 176 -25.27 16.66 2.09
N ASP A 177 -26.15 16.38 3.06
CA ASP A 177 -27.46 17.02 3.14
C ASP A 177 -27.35 18.27 4.03
N ARG A 178 -27.72 19.43 3.48
CA ARG A 178 -27.79 20.69 4.22
C ARG A 178 -29.17 20.82 4.85
N GLN A 179 -29.21 20.92 6.17
CA GLN A 179 -30.46 21.09 6.92
C GLN A 179 -30.86 22.58 6.99
N GLU A 180 -32.13 22.84 7.31
CA GLU A 180 -32.72 24.19 7.32
C GLU A 180 -32.10 25.11 8.40
N ASP A 181 -31.55 24.53 9.46
CA ASP A 181 -30.80 25.21 10.52
C ASP A 181 -29.38 25.64 10.10
N GLY A 182 -28.96 25.28 8.88
CA GLY A 182 -27.63 25.54 8.34
C GLY A 182 -26.58 24.50 8.71
N THR A 183 -26.92 23.46 9.48
CA THR A 183 -26.04 22.32 9.73
C THR A 183 -25.92 21.42 8.49
N VAL A 184 -24.88 20.60 8.46
CA VAL A 184 -24.61 19.66 7.37
C VAL A 184 -24.56 18.25 7.95
N SER A 185 -25.51 17.41 7.55
CA SER A 185 -25.57 16.00 7.93
C SER A 185 -25.00 15.11 6.82
N ILE A 186 -24.24 14.08 7.21
CA ILE A 186 -23.64 13.11 6.30
C ILE A 186 -24.58 11.91 6.18
N ARG A 187 -25.11 11.64 4.98
CA ARG A 187 -26.06 10.55 4.72
C ARG A 187 -25.45 9.15 4.85
N ARG A 188 -24.21 9.01 4.39
CA ARG A 188 -23.45 7.74 4.37
C ARG A 188 -22.03 8.02 4.81
N GLN A 189 -21.59 7.34 5.85
CA GLN A 189 -20.21 7.49 6.34
C GLN A 189 -19.22 6.91 5.32
N MET A 190 -18.06 7.54 5.21
CA MET A 190 -16.92 7.03 4.45
C MET A 190 -15.70 6.92 5.34
N LEU A 191 -14.86 5.93 5.05
CA LEU A 191 -13.64 5.65 5.78
C LEU A 191 -12.51 5.42 4.79
N GLY A 192 -11.42 6.17 4.95
CA GLY A 192 -10.19 5.96 4.20
C GLY A 192 -9.24 5.06 4.96
N LEU A 193 -8.62 4.13 4.25
CA LEU A 193 -7.46 3.37 4.68
C LEU A 193 -6.28 3.77 3.80
N ARG A 194 -5.15 4.10 4.42
CA ARG A 194 -3.91 4.52 3.78
C ARG A 194 -2.82 3.49 4.14
N LEU A 195 -2.14 3.00 3.10
CA LEU A 195 -1.08 2.00 3.19
C LEU A 195 0.21 2.64 2.65
N GLU A 196 1.24 2.73 3.48
CA GLU A 196 2.54 3.35 3.18
C GLU A 196 3.65 2.35 3.45
N ILE A 197 4.31 1.90 2.38
CA ILE A 197 5.44 0.97 2.48
C ILE A 197 6.71 1.80 2.67
N TYR A 198 7.54 1.41 3.63
CA TYR A 198 8.89 1.97 3.76
C TYR A 198 9.85 1.19 2.86
N ASN A 199 10.56 1.90 1.98
CA ASN A 199 11.57 1.36 1.11
C ASN A 199 12.94 1.49 1.80
N GLU A 200 13.49 0.38 2.29
CA GLU A 200 14.76 0.34 3.00
C GLU A 200 15.96 0.62 2.08
N LEU A 201 15.84 0.30 0.78
CA LEU A 201 16.91 0.53 -0.20
C LEU A 201 17.16 2.02 -0.44
N ASN A 202 16.08 2.82 -0.53
CA ASN A 202 16.14 4.27 -0.73
C ASN A 202 16.01 5.08 0.57
N ALA A 203 15.69 4.41 1.69
CA ALA A 203 15.37 4.99 3.00
C ALA A 203 14.17 5.97 2.99
N GLU A 204 13.21 5.78 2.07
CA GLU A 204 12.04 6.67 1.86
C GLU A 204 10.71 5.89 1.86
N PHE A 205 9.58 6.58 2.05
CA PHE A 205 8.26 5.96 1.88
C PHE A 205 7.84 5.95 0.42
N GLU A 206 7.35 4.80 -0.04
CA GLU A 206 6.73 4.67 -1.37
C GLU A 206 5.42 5.48 -1.45
N PRO A 207 4.95 5.86 -2.66
CA PRO A 207 3.68 6.53 -2.83
C PRO A 207 2.51 5.76 -2.15
N PRO A 208 1.68 6.43 -1.34
CA PRO A 208 0.65 5.77 -0.54
C PRO A 208 -0.43 5.12 -1.42
N TYR A 209 -0.79 3.89 -1.07
CA TYR A 209 -2.00 3.25 -1.59
C TYR A 209 -3.20 3.59 -0.71
N TYR A 210 -4.34 3.83 -1.35
CA TYR A 210 -5.59 4.17 -0.67
C TYR A 210 -6.65 3.10 -0.94
N VAL A 211 -7.45 2.81 0.08
CA VAL A 211 -8.70 2.06 -0.04
C VAL A 211 -9.80 2.87 0.64
N LEU A 212 -10.87 3.17 -0.07
CA LEU A 212 -12.02 3.90 0.43
C LEU A 212 -13.18 2.93 0.64
N PHE A 213 -13.71 2.92 1.85
CA PHE A 213 -14.93 2.22 2.21
C PHE A 213 -16.08 3.21 2.31
N LYS A 214 -17.27 2.75 1.92
CA LYS A 214 -18.51 3.51 2.03
C LYS A 214 -19.54 2.67 2.76
N GLN A 215 -20.19 3.27 3.76
CA GLN A 215 -21.19 2.59 4.56
C GLN A 215 -22.50 2.44 3.78
N ASP A 216 -23.09 1.26 3.81
CA ASP A 216 -24.41 0.99 3.25
C ASP A 216 -25.49 1.67 4.11
N SER A 217 -26.36 2.45 3.46
CA SER A 217 -27.49 3.15 4.06
C SER A 217 -28.50 2.24 4.76
N SER A 218 -28.49 0.93 4.49
CA SER A 218 -29.46 -0.04 5.01
C SER A 218 -28.97 -0.90 6.17
N ALA A 219 -27.65 -1.03 6.38
CA ALA A 219 -27.10 -2.15 7.16
C ALA A 219 -25.91 -1.80 8.09
N SER A 220 -25.50 -0.52 8.19
CA SER A 220 -24.30 -0.07 8.92
C SER A 220 -22.99 -0.77 8.52
N ARG A 221 -22.99 -1.49 7.39
CA ARG A 221 -21.87 -2.29 6.87
C ARG A 221 -21.04 -1.49 5.88
N TRP A 222 -19.74 -1.73 5.90
CA TRP A 222 -18.77 -1.13 4.99
C TRP A 222 -18.64 -1.94 3.71
N LYS A 223 -18.74 -1.26 2.56
CA LYS A 223 -18.48 -1.80 1.23
C LYS A 223 -17.24 -1.14 0.64
N LEU A 224 -16.46 -1.89 -0.14
CA LEU A 224 -15.38 -1.34 -0.97
C LEU A 224 -15.98 -0.36 -1.99
N PHE A 225 -15.42 0.86 -2.08
CA PHE A 225 -15.93 1.92 -2.98
C PHE A 225 -14.94 2.28 -4.08
N LYS A 226 -13.68 2.58 -3.71
CA LYS A 226 -12.57 2.89 -4.62
C LYS A 226 -11.24 2.51 -3.98
N HIS A 227 -10.23 2.23 -4.78
CA HIS A 227 -8.85 2.01 -4.31
C HIS A 227 -7.83 2.43 -5.36
N THR A 228 -6.56 2.56 -4.94
CA THR A 228 -5.39 2.67 -5.83
C THR A 228 -4.47 1.45 -5.76
N VAL A 229 -4.83 0.43 -4.98
CA VAL A 229 -4.08 -0.84 -4.86
C VAL A 229 -4.01 -1.55 -6.22
N PRO A 230 -2.84 -2.05 -6.67
CA PRO A 230 -2.68 -2.75 -7.94
C PRO A 230 -3.46 -4.07 -8.03
N SER A 231 -3.85 -4.46 -9.25
CA SER A 231 -4.66 -5.65 -9.52
C SER A 231 -4.02 -6.97 -9.10
N TYR A 232 -2.68 -7.07 -9.08
CA TYR A 232 -1.97 -8.28 -8.66
C TYR A 232 -2.22 -8.67 -7.18
N VAL A 233 -2.79 -7.76 -6.38
CA VAL A 233 -3.11 -8.01 -4.96
C VAL A 233 -4.43 -8.78 -4.78
N GLY A 234 -5.33 -8.80 -5.78
CA GLY A 234 -6.65 -9.43 -5.66
C GLY A 234 -7.49 -8.80 -4.54
N LEU A 235 -7.67 -7.47 -4.58
CA LEU A 235 -8.25 -6.71 -3.45
C LEU A 235 -9.67 -7.14 -3.11
N GLU A 236 -10.49 -7.40 -4.13
CA GLU A 236 -11.87 -7.89 -4.03
C GLU A 236 -11.91 -9.27 -3.36
N ASP A 237 -11.07 -10.22 -3.82
CA ASP A 237 -10.98 -11.57 -3.24
C ASP A 237 -10.54 -11.51 -1.77
N LEU A 238 -9.56 -10.65 -1.43
CA LEU A 238 -9.12 -10.41 -0.06
C LEU A 238 -10.23 -9.81 0.81
N PHE A 239 -11.07 -8.95 0.24
CA PHE A 239 -12.20 -8.33 0.93
C PHE A 239 -13.28 -9.38 1.25
N GLU A 240 -13.71 -10.15 0.26
CA GLU A 240 -14.72 -11.21 0.42
C GLU A 240 -14.26 -12.31 1.37
N ARG A 241 -13.01 -12.79 1.25
CA ARG A 241 -12.42 -13.79 2.15
C ARG A 241 -12.33 -13.26 3.59
N THR A 242 -12.03 -11.97 3.80
CA THR A 242 -11.94 -11.39 5.15
C THR A 242 -13.31 -11.22 5.79
N GLY A 243 -14.32 -10.82 5.01
CA GLY A 243 -15.70 -10.70 5.45
C GLY A 243 -16.48 -12.02 5.55
N ARG A 244 -15.86 -13.17 5.23
CA ARG A 244 -16.55 -14.49 5.09
C ARG A 244 -17.80 -14.37 4.18
N CYS A 245 -17.59 -13.80 2.99
CA CYS A 245 -18.64 -13.49 2.00
C CYS A 245 -19.71 -12.48 2.48
N ASN A 246 -19.47 -11.74 3.57
CA ASN A 246 -20.30 -10.62 4.00
C ASN A 246 -19.52 -9.29 3.99
N PRO A 247 -20.18 -8.13 3.78
CA PRO A 247 -19.53 -6.83 3.92
C PRO A 247 -19.06 -6.57 5.36
N LEU A 248 -17.90 -5.94 5.53
CA LEU A 248 -17.25 -5.74 6.84
C LEU A 248 -18.12 -4.87 7.76
N SER A 249 -18.19 -5.21 9.04
CA SER A 249 -19.08 -4.55 10.02
C SER A 249 -18.34 -3.67 11.03
N SER A 250 -17.08 -4.01 11.32
CA SER A 250 -16.28 -3.41 12.39
C SER A 250 -14.94 -2.85 11.91
N LEU A 251 -14.41 -1.88 12.64
CA LEU A 251 -13.08 -1.33 12.39
C LEU A 251 -11.97 -2.39 12.56
N SER A 252 -12.19 -3.41 13.39
CA SER A 252 -11.25 -4.54 13.58
C SER A 252 -11.15 -5.41 12.32
N GLU A 253 -12.27 -5.66 11.65
CA GLU A 253 -12.29 -6.38 10.36
C GLU A 253 -11.60 -5.55 9.26
N ILE A 254 -11.83 -4.23 9.23
CA ILE A 254 -11.14 -3.31 8.30
C ILE A 254 -9.63 -3.28 8.57
N SER A 255 -9.20 -3.28 9.83
CA SER A 255 -7.78 -3.38 10.20
C SER A 255 -7.17 -4.72 9.77
N THR A 256 -7.90 -5.83 9.95
CA THR A 256 -7.46 -7.17 9.53
C THR A 256 -7.34 -7.26 8.00
N PHE A 257 -8.30 -6.72 7.26
CA PHE A 257 -8.24 -6.57 5.81
C PHE A 257 -7.03 -5.72 5.40
N GLY A 258 -6.86 -4.54 5.99
CA GLY A 258 -5.74 -3.64 5.71
C GLY A 258 -4.37 -4.28 5.95
N LYS A 259 -4.22 -5.09 7.00
CA LYS A 259 -3.00 -5.87 7.25
C LYS A 259 -2.71 -6.87 6.15
N LYS A 260 -3.71 -7.59 5.62
CA LYS A 260 -3.50 -8.55 4.51
C LYS A 260 -3.05 -7.84 3.24
N VAL A 261 -3.72 -6.74 2.88
CA VAL A 261 -3.37 -5.92 1.71
C VAL A 261 -1.97 -5.32 1.88
N TYR A 262 -1.64 -4.82 3.06
CA TYR A 262 -0.31 -4.31 3.40
C TYR A 262 0.78 -5.37 3.23
N MET A 263 0.58 -6.60 3.73
CA MET A 263 1.56 -7.68 3.59
C MET A 263 1.77 -8.08 2.13
N ALA A 264 0.70 -8.20 1.33
CA ALA A 264 0.81 -8.49 -0.10
C ALA A 264 1.64 -7.43 -0.86
N LEU A 265 1.41 -6.15 -0.56
CA LEU A 265 2.18 -5.04 -1.10
C LEU A 265 3.65 -5.05 -0.62
N LEU A 266 3.86 -5.24 0.69
CA LEU A 266 5.18 -5.31 1.32
C LEU A 266 6.03 -6.43 0.71
N TYR A 267 5.47 -7.60 0.45
CA TYR A 267 6.18 -8.71 -0.18
C TYR A 267 6.66 -8.38 -1.60
N VAL A 268 5.86 -7.67 -2.41
CA VAL A 268 6.30 -7.20 -3.72
C VAL A 268 7.44 -6.18 -3.60
N SER A 269 7.33 -5.22 -2.67
CA SER A 269 8.40 -4.24 -2.40
C SER A 269 9.70 -4.92 -1.92
N ILE A 270 9.64 -5.89 -0.99
CA ILE A 270 10.81 -6.65 -0.54
C ILE A 270 11.49 -7.39 -1.72
N LYS A 271 10.71 -8.05 -2.60
CA LYS A 271 11.26 -8.73 -3.78
C LYS A 271 11.98 -7.76 -4.72
N LEU A 272 11.36 -6.62 -5.01
CA LEU A 272 11.95 -5.56 -5.84
C LEU A 272 13.23 -5.00 -5.20
N GLN A 273 13.18 -4.59 -3.93
CA GLN A 273 14.34 -4.05 -3.20
C GLN A 273 15.51 -5.05 -3.16
N THR A 274 15.22 -6.34 -2.98
CA THR A 274 16.27 -7.39 -2.97
C THR A 274 16.96 -7.50 -4.33
N LEU A 275 16.20 -7.53 -5.43
CA LEU A 275 16.76 -7.62 -6.78
C LEU A 275 17.47 -6.33 -7.20
N SER A 276 16.90 -5.16 -6.90
CA SER A 276 17.55 -3.87 -7.15
C SER A 276 18.84 -3.70 -6.35
N ARG A 277 18.92 -4.24 -5.12
CA ARG A 277 20.18 -4.30 -4.36
C ARG A 277 21.23 -5.16 -5.06
N LEU A 278 20.86 -6.33 -5.59
CA LEU A 278 21.79 -7.18 -6.37
C LEU A 278 22.31 -6.48 -7.65
N GLU A 279 21.49 -5.64 -8.28
CA GLU A 279 21.90 -4.85 -9.45
C GLU A 279 22.81 -3.66 -9.05
N GLN A 280 22.54 -2.99 -7.92
CA GLN A 280 23.42 -1.96 -7.35
C GLN A 280 24.78 -2.54 -6.88
N GLU A 281 24.77 -3.75 -6.32
CA GLU A 281 25.98 -4.53 -5.98
C GLU A 281 26.71 -5.09 -7.22
N ALA A 282 26.19 -4.83 -8.44
CA ALA A 282 26.68 -5.34 -9.71
C ALA A 282 26.78 -6.88 -9.80
N LYS A 283 26.04 -7.62 -8.97
CA LYS A 283 25.94 -9.10 -9.00
C LYS A 283 25.02 -9.60 -10.10
N ILE A 284 24.05 -8.77 -10.49
CA ILE A 284 23.21 -8.95 -11.67
C ILE A 284 23.20 -7.67 -12.50
N SER A 285 22.72 -7.76 -13.73
CA SER A 285 22.60 -6.63 -14.64
C SER A 285 21.42 -6.82 -15.60
N ASN A 286 20.95 -5.73 -16.21
CA ASN A 286 19.84 -5.73 -17.16
C ASN A 286 18.57 -6.36 -16.55
N LEU A 287 18.28 -6.01 -15.29
CA LEU A 287 17.10 -6.45 -14.57
C LEU A 287 15.83 -5.93 -15.25
N GLN A 288 14.87 -6.83 -15.44
CA GLN A 288 13.53 -6.54 -15.93
C GLN A 288 12.54 -7.32 -15.07
N THR A 289 11.54 -6.61 -14.54
CA THR A 289 10.52 -7.18 -13.64
C THR A 289 9.13 -6.87 -14.17
N ASP A 290 8.19 -7.78 -13.92
CA ASP A 290 6.76 -7.49 -14.00
C ASP A 290 6.28 -6.68 -12.76
N PRO A 291 5.08 -6.08 -12.78
CA PRO A 291 4.58 -5.27 -11.67
C PRO A 291 4.43 -5.99 -10.32
N ALA A 292 4.26 -7.32 -10.32
CA ALA A 292 4.15 -8.14 -9.10
C ALA A 292 5.51 -8.75 -8.67
N CYS A 293 6.56 -8.52 -9.46
CA CYS A 293 7.88 -9.13 -9.31
C CYS A 293 7.80 -10.66 -9.13
N ALA A 294 7.01 -11.33 -9.97
CA ALA A 294 6.84 -12.78 -9.99
C ALA A 294 7.79 -13.47 -10.99
N MET A 295 8.16 -12.77 -12.05
CA MET A 295 8.88 -13.28 -13.23
C MET A 295 10.14 -12.45 -13.59
N PRO A 296 11.02 -12.09 -12.64
CA PRO A 296 12.16 -11.23 -12.92
C PRO A 296 13.16 -11.91 -13.86
N SER A 297 13.80 -11.11 -14.72
CA SER A 297 14.87 -11.58 -15.61
C SER A 297 16.07 -10.65 -15.60
N PHE A 298 17.27 -11.22 -15.64
CA PHE A 298 18.54 -10.51 -15.51
C PHE A 298 19.69 -11.31 -16.14
N GLN A 299 20.89 -10.75 -16.15
CA GLN A 299 22.14 -11.42 -16.54
C GLN A 299 23.13 -11.38 -15.37
N ILE A 300 23.86 -12.48 -15.16
CA ILE A 300 24.96 -12.55 -14.21
C ILE A 300 26.25 -12.09 -14.94
N PRO A 301 27.07 -11.18 -14.39
CA PRO A 301 28.33 -10.77 -15.01
C PRO A 301 29.23 -11.97 -15.36
N GLY A 302 29.91 -11.91 -16.50
CA GLY A 302 30.74 -13.00 -17.01
C GLY A 302 29.97 -14.20 -17.60
N VAL A 303 28.66 -14.32 -17.35
CA VAL A 303 27.83 -15.40 -17.89
C VAL A 303 27.04 -14.88 -19.11
N PRO A 304 27.21 -15.45 -20.32
CA PRO A 304 26.53 -14.99 -21.54
C PRO A 304 25.06 -15.45 -21.63
N THR A 305 24.40 -15.59 -20.48
CA THR A 305 23.07 -16.20 -20.32
C THR A 305 22.14 -15.22 -19.63
N ARG A 306 20.96 -14.99 -20.21
CA ARG A 306 19.85 -14.33 -19.51
C ARG A 306 19.09 -15.37 -18.70
N PHE A 307 18.96 -15.11 -17.41
CA PHE A 307 18.16 -15.90 -16.48
C PHE A 307 16.79 -15.25 -16.34
N LYS A 308 15.75 -16.06 -16.23
CA LYS A 308 14.41 -15.65 -15.80
C LYS A 308 13.97 -16.57 -14.68
N LEU A 309 13.62 -15.99 -13.53
CA LEU A 309 13.19 -16.72 -12.35
C LEU A 309 11.67 -16.74 -12.24
N GLU A 310 11.15 -17.72 -11.51
CA GLU A 310 9.80 -17.74 -10.97
C GLU A 310 9.89 -17.61 -9.46
N ILE A 311 9.27 -16.57 -8.91
CA ILE A 311 9.28 -16.27 -7.48
C ILE A 311 7.86 -16.38 -6.95
N ASP A 312 7.61 -17.44 -6.17
CA ASP A 312 6.43 -17.56 -5.34
C ASP A 312 6.78 -17.09 -3.93
N SER A 313 5.95 -16.22 -3.38
CA SER A 313 6.09 -15.64 -2.03
C SER A 313 7.48 -15.02 -1.78
N HIS A 314 8.43 -15.80 -1.25
CA HIS A 314 9.82 -15.40 -1.00
C HIS A 314 10.87 -16.35 -1.58
N ASP A 315 10.46 -17.41 -2.28
CA ASP A 315 11.33 -18.46 -2.79
C ASP A 315 11.38 -18.44 -4.32
N VAL A 316 12.58 -18.67 -4.85
CA VAL A 316 12.78 -18.96 -6.27
C VAL A 316 12.41 -20.42 -6.49
N VAL A 317 11.22 -20.67 -7.05
CA VAL A 317 10.67 -22.02 -7.24
C VAL A 317 11.07 -22.65 -8.58
N ALA A 318 11.30 -21.82 -9.61
CA ALA A 318 11.80 -22.26 -10.90
C ALA A 318 12.75 -21.23 -11.54
N TYR A 319 13.52 -21.67 -12.53
CA TYR A 319 14.31 -20.79 -13.39
C TYR A 319 14.34 -21.30 -14.83
N SER A 320 14.62 -20.39 -15.76
CA SER A 320 14.91 -20.68 -17.15
C SER A 320 16.11 -19.85 -17.63
N CYS A 321 16.84 -20.37 -18.61
CA CYS A 321 18.09 -19.79 -19.11
C CYS A 321 18.09 -19.70 -20.65
N THR A 322 18.49 -18.54 -21.17
CA THR A 322 18.56 -18.26 -22.61
C THR A 322 19.93 -17.64 -22.95
N PRO A 323 20.76 -18.27 -23.81
CA PRO A 323 20.57 -19.59 -24.42
C PRO A 323 20.57 -20.73 -23.37
N LEU A 324 20.03 -21.88 -23.73
CA LEU A 324 19.98 -23.05 -22.85
C LEU A 324 21.40 -23.60 -22.61
N VAL A 325 21.90 -23.47 -21.39
CA VAL A 325 23.21 -24.01 -20.97
C VAL A 325 23.01 -25.32 -20.22
N LYS A 326 23.81 -26.36 -20.53
CA LYS A 326 23.76 -27.68 -19.85
C LYS A 326 24.30 -27.67 -18.40
N GLN A 327 24.68 -26.51 -17.87
CA GLN A 327 25.15 -26.35 -16.51
C GLN A 327 23.96 -26.33 -15.57
N ASN A 328 24.05 -27.05 -14.45
CA ASN A 328 22.99 -27.07 -13.45
C ASN A 328 23.08 -25.80 -12.58
N TRP A 329 22.22 -24.83 -12.83
CA TRP A 329 22.12 -23.59 -12.04
C TRP A 329 21.18 -23.72 -10.83
N ALA A 330 20.53 -24.88 -10.63
CA ALA A 330 19.52 -25.07 -9.60
C ALA A 330 20.04 -24.78 -8.19
N SER A 331 21.26 -25.23 -7.87
CA SER A 331 21.91 -25.03 -6.57
C SER A 331 22.25 -23.57 -6.26
N ILE A 332 22.21 -22.69 -7.27
CA ILE A 332 22.51 -21.26 -7.13
C ILE A 332 21.23 -20.42 -7.17
N LEU A 333 20.31 -20.75 -8.07
CA LEU A 333 19.14 -19.91 -8.31
C LEU A 333 17.97 -20.26 -7.39
N LEU A 334 17.67 -21.54 -7.18
CA LEU A 334 16.48 -21.99 -6.44
C LEU A 334 16.59 -21.76 -4.92
N GLY A 335 15.43 -21.69 -4.26
CA GLY A 335 15.30 -21.46 -2.82
C GLY A 335 15.21 -19.97 -2.44
N PRO A 336 15.41 -19.61 -1.15
CA PRO A 336 15.06 -18.29 -0.65
C PRO A 336 15.73 -17.15 -1.40
N LEU A 337 14.95 -16.14 -1.77
CA LEU A 337 15.42 -14.96 -2.51
C LEU A 337 16.42 -14.15 -1.68
N SER A 338 16.24 -14.09 -0.36
CA SER A 338 17.16 -13.43 0.58
C SER A 338 18.59 -13.99 0.48
N ALA A 339 18.73 -15.32 0.35
CA ALA A 339 20.01 -16.00 0.23
C ALA A 339 20.55 -16.05 -1.23
N LEU A 340 19.84 -15.50 -2.22
CA LEU A 340 20.32 -15.43 -3.61
C LEU A 340 21.65 -14.65 -3.70
N SER A 341 21.82 -13.61 -2.88
CA SER A 341 23.05 -12.79 -2.83
C SER A 341 24.28 -13.60 -2.45
N GLU A 342 24.14 -14.54 -1.51
CA GLU A 342 25.22 -15.43 -1.05
C GLU A 342 25.52 -16.51 -2.09
N ARG A 343 24.46 -17.12 -2.68
CA ARG A 343 24.59 -18.13 -3.73
C ARG A 343 25.23 -17.58 -5.01
N LEU A 344 25.01 -16.30 -5.33
CA LEU A 344 25.68 -15.61 -6.43
C LEU A 344 27.16 -15.30 -6.14
N ASN A 345 27.55 -15.05 -4.90
CA ASN A 345 28.97 -14.85 -4.55
C ASN A 345 29.79 -16.12 -4.82
N ALA A 346 29.22 -17.31 -4.55
CA ALA A 346 29.85 -18.61 -4.78
C ALA A 346 30.06 -18.98 -6.27
N LEU A 347 29.77 -18.07 -7.22
CA LEU A 347 30.11 -18.17 -8.64
C LEU A 347 31.36 -17.37 -9.04
N VAL A 348 31.82 -16.47 -8.17
CA VAL A 348 32.90 -15.50 -8.46
C VAL A 348 34.22 -15.90 -7.81
N GLU A 349 34.19 -16.89 -6.91
CA GLU A 349 35.35 -17.66 -6.42
C GLU A 349 35.67 -18.86 -7.33
#